data_AF-F4C9X5-F1
#
_entry.id   AF-F4C9X5-F1
#
_cell.length_a   1.000
_cell.length_b   1.000
_cell.length_c   1.000
_cell.angle_alpha   90.00
_cell.angle_beta   90.00
_cell.angle_gamma   90.00
#
_symmetry.space_group_name_H-M   'P 1'
#
loop_
_entity.id
_entity.type
_entity.pdbx_description
1 polymer ?
#
loop_
_entity_poly.entity_id
_entity_poly.type
_entity_poly.pdbx_seq_one_letter_code
_entity_poly.pdbx_strand_id
1 'polypeptide(L)'
;MEILGTTRSVYLEIVEKYVNKELDKENIVYYTIVSSYFDKVLSHSKKGNLHLAKYYLDIGDGLSDIEDTSLKSWIDFYTLPKKAFFFFKSGHLKQAEILTIQALALCDRLYHRGFRIVYFASIQQRFNFARVLICSERVSMGLEVCSRCLIMLLEKDYSSLIDEVKVDVFEQMVIANMYQIICKAMNLLLDKVVFFFEDSTRLLINGLLGEFLLHANFECRSIDAKYLELKNFTSLFSDFLKRDDNFFRLKASTMMLSIQDESLKSVLFRCLYSEQEV
;
A
#
# COMPACT_ATOMS: atom_id res chain seq x y z
N MET A 1 11.58 -8.64 7.17
CA MET A 1 10.36 -8.51 6.34
C MET A 1 9.25 -9.41 6.91
N GLU A 2 8.82 -9.17 8.17
CA GLU A 2 7.94 -10.08 8.94
C GLU A 2 6.56 -9.49 9.32
N ILE A 3 6.34 -8.18 9.19
CA ILE A 3 5.04 -7.55 9.51
C ILE A 3 3.93 -7.96 8.52
N LEU A 4 4.29 -8.40 7.31
CA LEU A 4 3.34 -8.99 6.36
C LEU A 4 2.66 -10.26 6.90
N GLY A 5 3.21 -10.92 7.92
CA GLY A 5 2.59 -12.07 8.58
C GLY A 5 1.38 -11.67 9.43
N THR A 6 1.48 -10.60 10.22
CA THR A 6 0.42 -10.15 11.15
C THR A 6 -0.67 -9.34 10.46
N THR A 7 -0.35 -8.50 9.47
CA THR A 7 -1.39 -7.78 8.72
C THR A 7 -2.18 -8.71 7.79
N ARG A 8 -1.53 -9.75 7.25
CA ARG A 8 -2.21 -10.77 6.43
C ARG A 8 -3.10 -11.66 7.28
N SER A 9 -2.67 -12.11 8.46
CA SER A 9 -3.51 -12.95 9.34
C SER A 9 -4.74 -12.18 9.79
N VAL A 10 -4.59 -10.92 10.21
CA VAL A 10 -5.70 -10.07 10.65
C VAL A 10 -6.67 -9.77 9.51
N TYR A 11 -6.16 -9.39 8.32
CA TYR A 11 -7.01 -9.14 7.17
C TYR A 11 -7.75 -10.40 6.71
N LEU A 12 -7.08 -11.56 6.71
CA LEU A 12 -7.70 -12.84 6.39
C LEU A 12 -8.75 -13.23 7.43
N GLU A 13 -8.46 -13.10 8.72
CA GLU A 13 -9.41 -13.40 9.80
C GLU A 13 -10.69 -12.56 9.69
N ILE A 14 -10.56 -11.27 9.36
CA ILE A 14 -11.74 -10.41 9.21
C ILE A 14 -12.50 -10.75 7.91
N VAL A 15 -11.80 -10.96 6.79
CA VAL A 15 -12.45 -11.37 5.53
C VAL A 15 -13.13 -12.72 5.67
N GLU A 16 -12.51 -13.69 6.35
CA GLU A 16 -13.09 -15.00 6.65
C GLU A 16 -14.36 -14.88 7.49
N LYS A 17 -14.41 -13.98 8.49
CA LYS A 17 -15.62 -13.73 9.26
C LYS A 17 -16.79 -13.28 8.39
N TYR A 18 -16.54 -12.42 7.40
CA TYR A 18 -17.56 -11.93 6.47
C TYR A 18 -17.96 -12.98 5.42
N VAL A 19 -16.97 -13.70 4.88
CA VAL A 19 -17.19 -14.83 3.97
C VAL A 19 -18.06 -15.90 4.63
N ASN A 20 -17.72 -16.29 5.86
CA ASN A 20 -18.48 -17.30 6.63
C ASN A 20 -19.90 -16.84 7.01
N LYS A 21 -20.17 -15.54 6.97
CA LYS A 21 -21.51 -14.98 7.23
C LYS A 21 -22.38 -14.93 5.98
N GLU A 22 -21.79 -14.66 4.83
CA GLU A 22 -22.51 -14.42 3.56
C GLU A 22 -22.60 -15.66 2.66
N LEU A 23 -21.68 -16.61 2.81
CA LEU A 23 -21.60 -17.80 1.97
C LEU A 23 -22.01 -19.05 2.75
N ASP A 24 -22.71 -19.96 2.07
CA ASP A 24 -22.91 -21.31 2.58
C ASP A 24 -21.61 -22.14 2.56
N LYS A 25 -21.66 -23.33 3.17
CA LYS A 25 -20.48 -24.19 3.31
C LYS A 25 -19.85 -24.60 1.97
N GLU A 26 -20.65 -24.85 0.94
CA GLU A 26 -20.15 -25.28 -0.37
C GLU A 26 -19.43 -24.11 -1.05
N ASN A 27 -20.02 -22.92 -0.99
CA ASN A 27 -19.46 -21.69 -1.50
C ASN A 27 -18.19 -21.26 -0.76
N ILE A 28 -18.08 -21.51 0.55
CA ILE A 28 -16.85 -21.29 1.33
C ILE A 28 -15.72 -22.22 0.87
N VAL A 29 -16.01 -23.51 0.65
CA VAL A 29 -15.02 -24.47 0.13
C VAL A 29 -14.53 -24.02 -1.24
N TYR A 30 -15.46 -23.64 -2.11
CA TYR A 30 -15.13 -23.14 -3.44
C TYR A 30 -14.26 -21.88 -3.40
N TYR A 31 -14.68 -20.87 -2.61
CA TYR A 31 -13.90 -19.65 -2.36
C TYR A 31 -12.48 -19.97 -1.90
N THR A 32 -12.32 -20.93 -0.99
CA THR A 32 -11.01 -21.33 -0.45
C THR A 32 -10.12 -21.96 -1.52
N ILE A 33 -10.68 -22.84 -2.36
CA ILE A 33 -9.95 -23.47 -3.46
C ILE A 33 -9.44 -22.40 -4.43
N VAL A 34 -10.33 -21.53 -4.92
CA VAL A 34 -9.95 -20.46 -5.85
C VAL A 34 -8.91 -19.53 -5.22
N SER A 35 -9.14 -19.08 -3.99
CA SER A 35 -8.24 -18.21 -3.25
C SER A 35 -6.83 -18.79 -3.11
N SER A 36 -6.70 -20.11 -2.92
CA SER A 36 -5.41 -20.78 -2.81
C SER A 36 -4.55 -20.67 -4.07
N TYR A 37 -5.17 -20.68 -5.27
CA TYR A 37 -4.46 -20.48 -6.52
C TYR A 37 -3.93 -19.05 -6.63
N PHE A 38 -4.74 -18.05 -6.31
CA PHE A 38 -4.31 -16.66 -6.37
C PHE A 38 -3.28 -16.31 -5.29
N ASP A 39 -3.28 -17.00 -4.15
CA ASP A 39 -2.18 -16.91 -3.19
C ASP A 39 -0.84 -17.39 -3.77
N LYS A 40 -0.87 -18.48 -4.56
CA LYS A 40 0.30 -18.93 -5.32
C LYS A 40 0.70 -17.90 -6.38
N VAL A 41 -0.26 -17.32 -7.12
CA VAL A 41 0.01 -16.23 -8.08
C VAL A 41 0.76 -15.08 -7.41
N LEU A 42 0.26 -14.60 -6.28
CA LEU A 42 0.87 -13.50 -5.53
C LEU A 42 2.27 -13.86 -5.02
N SER A 43 2.41 -15.06 -4.43
CA SER A 43 3.69 -15.55 -3.89
C SER A 43 4.76 -15.64 -4.97
N HIS A 44 4.45 -16.27 -6.11
CA HIS A 44 5.38 -16.40 -7.23
C HIS A 44 5.68 -15.06 -7.90
N SER A 45 4.69 -14.18 -8.04
CA SER A 45 4.89 -12.82 -8.57
C SER A 45 5.83 -11.98 -7.69
N LYS A 46 5.71 -12.08 -6.36
CA LYS A 46 6.61 -11.40 -5.41
C LYS A 46 8.05 -11.89 -5.54
N LYS A 47 8.24 -13.17 -5.82
CA LYS A 47 9.56 -13.81 -6.02
C LYS A 47 10.15 -13.61 -7.42
N GLY A 48 9.42 -12.99 -8.35
CA GLY A 48 9.84 -12.82 -9.75
C GLY A 48 9.67 -14.07 -10.62
N ASN A 49 9.06 -15.14 -10.11
CA ASN A 49 8.82 -16.38 -10.85
C ASN A 49 7.55 -16.25 -11.72
N LEU A 50 7.60 -15.36 -12.72
CA LEU A 50 6.42 -14.95 -13.49
C LEU A 50 5.79 -16.09 -14.30
N HIS A 51 6.57 -17.07 -14.76
CA HIS A 51 6.05 -18.24 -15.48
C HIS A 51 5.17 -19.13 -14.58
N LEU A 52 5.61 -19.43 -13.35
CA LEU A 52 4.79 -20.16 -12.37
C LEU A 52 3.59 -19.34 -11.92
N ALA A 53 3.76 -18.03 -11.74
CA ALA A 53 2.64 -17.16 -11.41
C ALA A 53 1.57 -17.19 -12.52
N LYS A 54 1.98 -17.17 -13.78
CA LYS A 54 1.06 -17.30 -14.92
C LYS A 54 0.35 -18.66 -14.95
N TYR A 55 1.08 -19.76 -14.73
CA TYR A 55 0.49 -21.10 -14.67
C TYR A 55 -0.67 -21.17 -13.65
N TYR A 56 -0.47 -20.65 -12.44
CA TYR A 56 -1.52 -20.64 -11.42
C TYR A 56 -2.64 -19.63 -11.71
N LEU A 57 -2.32 -18.53 -12.39
CA LEU A 57 -3.31 -17.55 -12.83
C LEU A 57 -4.27 -18.18 -13.85
N ASP A 58 -3.74 -18.88 -14.85
CA ASP A 58 -4.55 -19.47 -15.91
C ASP A 58 -5.49 -20.56 -15.32
N ILE A 59 -5.04 -21.35 -14.34
CA ILE A 59 -5.89 -22.32 -13.62
C ILE A 59 -6.94 -21.60 -12.76
N GLY A 60 -6.52 -20.60 -11.97
CA GLY A 60 -7.42 -19.84 -11.11
C GLY A 60 -8.53 -19.12 -11.90
N ASP A 61 -8.19 -18.64 -13.09
CA ASP A 61 -9.13 -17.96 -14.00
C ASP A 61 -10.21 -18.91 -14.50
N GLY A 62 -9.82 -20.13 -14.91
CA GLY A 62 -10.77 -21.18 -15.30
C GLY A 62 -11.71 -21.63 -14.18
N LEU A 63 -11.31 -21.44 -12.91
CA LEU A 63 -12.13 -21.72 -11.73
C LEU A 63 -12.87 -20.49 -11.20
N SER A 64 -12.74 -19.32 -11.82
CA SER A 64 -13.34 -18.07 -11.32
C SER A 64 -14.56 -17.62 -12.13
N ASP A 65 -14.94 -18.37 -13.15
CA ASP A 65 -16.10 -18.11 -13.99
C ASP A 65 -17.36 -18.74 -13.35
N ILE A 66 -18.11 -17.90 -12.64
CA ILE A 66 -19.23 -18.33 -11.78
C ILE A 66 -20.37 -17.32 -11.91
N GLU A 67 -21.60 -17.83 -11.99
CA GLU A 67 -22.81 -17.02 -12.11
C GLU A 67 -23.29 -16.44 -10.77
N ASP A 68 -22.98 -17.08 -9.63
CA ASP A 68 -23.39 -16.60 -8.30
C ASP A 68 -22.76 -15.24 -7.98
N THR A 69 -23.60 -14.20 -7.96
CA THR A 69 -23.17 -12.82 -7.78
C THR A 69 -22.55 -12.51 -6.41
N SER A 70 -22.94 -13.21 -5.34
CA SER A 70 -22.40 -13.01 -3.99
C SER A 70 -21.07 -13.71 -3.83
N LEU A 71 -20.97 -14.98 -4.23
CA LEU A 71 -19.70 -15.71 -4.26
C LEU A 71 -18.69 -15.03 -5.19
N LYS A 72 -19.13 -14.62 -6.38
CA LYS A 72 -18.29 -13.91 -7.36
C LYS A 72 -17.75 -12.60 -6.79
N SER A 73 -18.56 -11.84 -6.06
CA SER A 73 -18.11 -10.60 -5.42
C SER A 73 -16.97 -10.84 -4.43
N TRP A 74 -17.05 -11.90 -3.62
CA TRP A 74 -15.99 -12.25 -2.66
C TRP A 74 -14.73 -12.80 -3.35
N ILE A 75 -14.90 -13.65 -4.36
CA ILE A 75 -13.79 -14.13 -5.18
C ILE A 75 -13.09 -12.96 -5.88
N ASP A 76 -13.82 -12.04 -6.49
CA ASP A 76 -13.24 -10.88 -7.16
C ASP A 76 -12.53 -9.96 -6.17
N PHE A 77 -13.12 -9.74 -4.99
CA PHE A 77 -12.53 -8.94 -3.93
C PHE A 77 -11.18 -9.51 -3.51
N TYR A 78 -11.06 -10.83 -3.46
CA TYR A 78 -9.81 -11.51 -3.12
C TYR A 78 -8.80 -11.54 -4.28
N THR A 79 -9.27 -11.77 -5.50
CA THR A 79 -8.42 -12.18 -6.63
C THR A 79 -8.00 -11.01 -7.52
N LEU A 80 -8.85 -10.01 -7.77
CA LEU A 80 -8.53 -8.85 -8.63
C LEU A 80 -7.24 -8.13 -8.20
N PRO A 81 -6.99 -7.85 -6.91
CA PRO A 81 -5.73 -7.23 -6.48
C PRO A 81 -4.49 -8.07 -6.83
N LYS A 82 -4.61 -9.40 -6.76
CA LYS A 82 -3.52 -10.35 -7.02
C LYS A 82 -3.24 -10.46 -8.52
N LYS A 83 -4.29 -10.46 -9.34
CA LYS A 83 -4.20 -10.35 -10.81
C LYS A 83 -3.52 -9.04 -11.20
N ALA A 84 -4.00 -7.92 -10.66
CA ALA A 84 -3.42 -6.61 -10.92
C ALA A 84 -1.92 -6.57 -10.57
N PHE A 85 -1.53 -7.15 -9.44
CA PHE A 85 -0.13 -7.26 -9.04
C PHE A 85 0.70 -8.12 -10.00
N PHE A 86 0.19 -9.25 -10.47
CA PHE A 86 0.85 -10.08 -11.48
C PHE A 86 1.09 -9.28 -12.78
N PHE A 87 0.06 -8.62 -13.30
CA PHE A 87 0.18 -7.82 -14.53
C PHE A 87 1.12 -6.63 -14.35
N PHE A 88 1.10 -5.98 -13.18
CA PHE A 88 2.08 -4.95 -12.83
C PHE A 88 3.50 -5.51 -12.87
N LYS A 89 3.74 -6.68 -12.26
CA LYS A 89 5.07 -7.30 -12.20
C LYS A 89 5.59 -7.83 -13.54
N SER A 90 4.68 -8.18 -14.45
CA SER A 90 5.01 -8.61 -15.81
C SER A 90 5.10 -7.44 -16.81
N GLY A 91 4.96 -6.19 -16.37
CA GLY A 91 5.08 -5.00 -17.22
C GLY A 91 3.81 -4.66 -18.03
N HIS A 92 2.72 -5.39 -17.83
CA HIS A 92 1.42 -5.17 -18.45
C HIS A 92 0.62 -4.11 -17.68
N LEU A 93 1.11 -2.86 -17.68
CA LEU A 93 0.61 -1.79 -16.82
C LEU A 93 -0.85 -1.41 -17.11
N LYS A 94 -1.28 -1.44 -18.38
CA LYS A 94 -2.68 -1.14 -18.76
C LYS A 94 -3.66 -2.16 -18.17
N GLN A 95 -3.32 -3.44 -18.22
CA GLN A 95 -4.13 -4.51 -17.61
C GLN A 95 -4.14 -4.36 -16.08
N ALA A 96 -3.00 -4.05 -15.47
CA ALA A 96 -2.91 -3.81 -14.02
C ALA A 96 -3.79 -2.63 -13.57
N GLU A 97 -3.83 -1.55 -14.35
CA GLU A 97 -4.70 -0.40 -14.13
C GLU A 97 -6.18 -0.79 -14.18
N ILE A 98 -6.62 -1.45 -15.25
CA ILE A 98 -8.02 -1.87 -15.41
C ILE A 98 -8.48 -2.73 -14.22
N LEU A 99 -7.67 -3.73 -13.85
CA LEU A 99 -7.99 -4.64 -12.74
C LEU A 99 -8.01 -3.93 -11.40
N THR A 100 -7.14 -2.94 -11.20
CA THR A 100 -7.12 -2.16 -9.95
C THR A 100 -8.34 -1.24 -9.85
N ILE A 101 -8.76 -0.61 -10.96
CA ILE A 101 -10.00 0.18 -11.02
C ILE A 101 -11.21 -0.71 -10.75
N GLN A 102 -11.26 -1.93 -11.32
CA GLN A 102 -12.33 -2.89 -11.02
C GLN A 102 -12.36 -3.29 -9.55
N ALA A 103 -11.19 -3.53 -8.94
CA ALA A 103 -11.09 -3.83 -7.51
C ALA A 103 -11.56 -2.65 -6.63
N LEU A 104 -11.25 -1.41 -7.01
CA LEU A 104 -11.74 -0.20 -6.35
C LEU A 104 -13.26 -0.07 -6.43
N ALA A 105 -13.82 -0.21 -7.64
CA ALA A 105 -15.26 -0.17 -7.84
C ALA A 105 -15.99 -1.27 -7.03
N LEU A 106 -15.36 -2.44 -6.87
CA LEU A 106 -15.89 -3.51 -6.02
C LEU A 106 -15.82 -3.15 -4.53
N CYS A 107 -14.73 -2.54 -4.06
CA CYS A 107 -14.63 -2.04 -2.69
C CYS A 107 -15.76 -1.03 -2.41
N ASP A 108 -15.99 -0.07 -3.31
CA ASP A 108 -17.06 0.92 -3.16
C ASP A 108 -18.44 0.25 -3.08
N ARG A 109 -18.73 -0.72 -3.96
CA ARG A 109 -19.99 -1.49 -3.92
C ARG A 109 -20.17 -2.25 -2.59
N LEU A 110 -19.13 -2.93 -2.11
CA LEU A 110 -19.18 -3.67 -0.86
C LEU A 110 -19.31 -2.72 0.35
N TYR A 111 -18.66 -1.56 0.29
CA TYR A 111 -18.77 -0.54 1.34
C TYR A 111 -20.21 -0.03 1.46
N HIS A 112 -20.88 0.25 0.33
CA HIS A 112 -22.29 0.65 0.29
C HIS A 112 -23.25 -0.46 0.73
N ARG A 113 -22.86 -1.74 0.61
CA ARG A 113 -23.59 -2.88 1.20
C ARG A 113 -23.38 -3.03 2.71
N GLY A 114 -22.59 -2.18 3.33
CA GLY A 114 -22.33 -2.18 4.77
C GLY A 114 -21.08 -2.93 5.20
N PHE A 115 -20.28 -3.45 4.26
CA PHE A 115 -19.02 -4.12 4.58
C PHE A 115 -17.91 -3.09 4.83
N ARG A 116 -17.89 -2.49 6.03
CA ARG A 116 -16.95 -1.39 6.34
C ARG A 116 -15.49 -1.82 6.21
N ILE A 117 -15.17 -3.09 6.47
CA ILE A 117 -13.81 -3.65 6.36
C ILE A 117 -13.12 -3.36 5.02
N VAL A 118 -13.88 -3.18 3.93
CA VAL A 118 -13.32 -2.89 2.62
C VAL A 118 -12.71 -1.50 2.51
N TYR A 119 -12.91 -0.61 3.51
CA TYR A 119 -12.28 0.70 3.57
C TYR A 119 -10.75 0.60 3.44
N PHE A 120 -10.10 -0.29 4.19
CA PHE A 120 -8.65 -0.49 4.10
C PHE A 120 -8.22 -1.19 2.83
N ALA A 121 -9.03 -2.15 2.37
CA ALA A 121 -8.80 -2.76 1.06
C ALA A 121 -8.81 -1.69 -0.04
N SER A 122 -9.72 -0.71 0.04
CA SER A 122 -9.81 0.42 -0.87
C SER A 122 -8.55 1.30 -0.82
N ILE A 123 -8.05 1.63 0.37
CA ILE A 123 -6.81 2.41 0.54
C ILE A 123 -5.63 1.66 -0.06
N GLN A 124 -5.51 0.37 0.22
CA GLN A 124 -4.46 -0.48 -0.35
C GLN A 124 -4.54 -0.55 -1.88
N GLN A 125 -5.75 -0.63 -2.46
CA GLN A 125 -5.95 -0.62 -3.90
C GLN A 125 -5.66 0.76 -4.52
N ARG A 126 -6.04 1.86 -3.86
CA ARG A 126 -5.68 3.23 -4.31
C ARG A 126 -4.17 3.40 -4.33
N PHE A 127 -3.47 2.88 -3.32
CA PHE A 127 -2.02 2.87 -3.30
C PHE A 127 -1.42 2.00 -4.42
N ASN A 128 -1.99 0.82 -4.70
CA ASN A 128 -1.56 0.03 -5.86
C ASN A 128 -1.81 0.76 -7.19
N PHE A 129 -2.93 1.48 -7.30
CA PHE A 129 -3.24 2.29 -8.47
C PHE A 129 -2.22 3.40 -8.65
N ALA A 130 -1.87 4.13 -7.58
CA ALA A 130 -0.79 5.12 -7.59
C ALA A 130 0.52 4.55 -8.13
N ARG A 131 0.90 3.33 -7.71
CA ARG A 131 2.10 2.66 -8.22
C ARG A 131 2.01 2.36 -9.71
N VAL A 132 0.85 1.91 -10.19
CA VAL A 132 0.63 1.69 -11.63
C VAL A 132 0.75 3.00 -12.40
N LEU A 133 0.15 4.09 -11.91
CA LEU A 133 0.26 5.42 -12.52
C LEU A 133 1.71 5.90 -12.61
N ILE A 134 2.48 5.80 -11.52
CA ILE A 134 3.89 6.21 -11.47
C ILE A 134 4.74 5.38 -12.44
N CYS A 135 4.53 4.06 -12.50
CA CYS A 135 5.22 3.20 -13.47
C CYS A 135 4.79 3.44 -14.91
N SER A 136 3.59 4.00 -15.12
CA SER A 136 3.07 4.42 -16.43
C SER A 136 3.40 5.88 -16.75
N GLU A 137 4.44 6.45 -16.14
CA GLU A 137 4.92 7.83 -16.36
C GLU A 137 3.94 8.96 -15.95
N ARG A 138 2.81 8.61 -15.32
CA ARG A 138 1.84 9.57 -14.73
C ARG A 138 2.18 9.85 -13.27
N VAL A 139 3.39 10.37 -13.05
CA VAL A 139 3.98 10.51 -11.71
C VAL A 139 3.17 11.45 -10.82
N SER A 140 2.82 12.64 -11.31
CA SER A 140 2.04 13.64 -10.55
C SER A 140 0.71 13.08 -10.04
N MET A 141 -0.05 12.43 -10.92
CA MET A 141 -1.32 11.79 -10.57
C MET A 141 -1.14 10.67 -9.55
N GLY A 142 -0.12 9.82 -9.73
CA GLY A 142 0.13 8.74 -8.79
C GLY A 142 0.52 9.24 -7.40
N LEU A 143 1.29 10.33 -7.33
CA LEU A 143 1.65 10.95 -6.06
C LEU A 143 0.45 11.62 -5.38
N GLU A 144 -0.40 12.30 -6.13
CA GLU A 144 -1.65 12.86 -5.61
C GLU A 144 -2.52 11.76 -4.99
N VAL A 145 -2.63 10.60 -5.65
CA VAL A 145 -3.34 9.44 -5.11
C VAL A 145 -2.69 8.93 -3.83
N CYS A 146 -1.35 8.86 -3.75
CA CYS A 146 -0.63 8.50 -2.52
C CYS A 146 -0.95 9.46 -1.36
N SER A 147 -0.91 10.77 -1.60
CA SER A 147 -1.23 11.78 -0.57
C SER A 147 -2.66 11.64 -0.06
N ARG A 148 -3.63 11.44 -0.96
CA ARG A 148 -5.02 11.16 -0.57
C ARG A 148 -5.15 9.88 0.26
N CYS A 149 -4.42 8.82 -0.09
CA CYS A 149 -4.41 7.59 0.72
C CYS A 149 -3.89 7.84 2.13
N LEU A 150 -2.87 8.68 2.27
CA LEU A 150 -2.35 9.07 3.56
C LEU A 150 -3.43 9.82 4.32
N ILE A 151 -3.96 10.94 3.79
CA ILE A 151 -5.04 11.73 4.42
C ILE A 151 -6.19 10.85 4.91
N MET A 152 -6.67 9.89 4.10
CA MET A 152 -7.71 8.94 4.50
C MET A 152 -7.36 8.06 5.72
N LEU A 153 -6.08 7.73 5.91
CA LEU A 153 -5.59 7.03 7.10
C LEU A 153 -5.44 7.98 8.32
N LEU A 154 -5.44 9.29 8.11
CA LEU A 154 -5.17 10.31 9.14
C LEU A 154 -6.44 10.91 9.72
N GLU A 155 -7.47 11.09 8.89
CA GLU A 155 -8.70 11.77 9.26
C GLU A 155 -9.51 11.04 10.34
N LYS A 156 -9.04 9.88 10.82
CA LYS A 156 -9.68 9.06 11.87
C LYS A 156 -11.17 8.76 11.61
N ASP A 157 -11.64 8.90 10.36
CA ASP A 157 -13.00 8.62 9.91
C ASP A 157 -13.26 7.11 9.75
N TYR A 158 -12.76 6.36 10.73
CA TYR A 158 -12.85 4.92 10.84
C TYR A 158 -13.24 4.51 12.26
N SER A 159 -13.78 5.43 13.06
CA SER A 159 -14.33 5.16 14.39
C SER A 159 -15.35 4.02 14.37
N SER A 160 -16.19 3.94 13.34
CA SER A 160 -17.15 2.84 13.15
C SER A 160 -16.51 1.47 12.87
N LEU A 161 -15.23 1.42 12.45
CA LEU A 161 -14.49 0.18 12.24
C LEU A 161 -13.84 -0.35 13.52
N ILE A 162 -13.60 0.54 14.49
CA ILE A 162 -13.05 0.20 15.81
C ILE A 162 -14.01 -0.69 16.60
N ASP A 163 -15.32 -0.57 16.36
CA ASP A 163 -16.33 -1.42 17.00
C ASP A 163 -16.41 -2.83 16.37
N GLU A 164 -16.05 -2.97 15.08
CA GLU A 164 -16.10 -4.25 14.35
C GLU A 164 -14.84 -5.11 14.55
N VAL A 165 -13.71 -4.47 14.83
CA VAL A 165 -12.38 -5.07 14.95
C VAL A 165 -11.74 -4.59 16.25
N LYS A 166 -11.18 -5.50 17.06
CA LYS A 166 -10.51 -5.13 18.33
C LYS A 166 -9.56 -3.94 18.13
N VAL A 167 -9.71 -2.91 18.97
CA VAL A 167 -9.04 -1.60 18.85
C VAL A 167 -7.53 -1.71 18.59
N ASP A 168 -6.82 -2.52 19.38
CA ASP A 168 -5.36 -2.64 19.26
C ASP A 168 -4.91 -3.23 17.91
N VAL A 169 -5.67 -4.21 17.41
CA VAL A 169 -5.40 -4.86 16.13
C VAL A 169 -5.64 -3.89 14.97
N PHE A 170 -6.67 -3.06 15.12
CA PHE A 170 -7.05 -2.06 14.15
C PHE A 170 -6.01 -0.93 14.04
N GLU A 171 -5.58 -0.37 15.15
CA GLU A 171 -4.55 0.69 15.17
C GLU A 171 -3.21 0.21 14.57
N GLN A 172 -2.79 -1.01 14.90
CA GLN A 172 -1.57 -1.61 14.33
C GLN A 172 -1.66 -1.75 12.80
N MET A 173 -2.85 -2.11 12.28
CA MET A 173 -3.08 -2.21 10.83
C MET A 173 -3.01 -0.84 10.15
N VAL A 174 -3.61 0.20 10.75
CA VAL A 174 -3.53 1.58 10.22
C VAL A 174 -2.08 2.03 10.15
N ILE A 175 -1.33 1.88 11.25
CA ILE A 175 0.09 2.26 11.34
C ILE A 175 0.92 1.52 10.29
N ALA A 176 0.73 0.21 10.15
CA ALA A 176 1.46 -0.59 9.17
C ALA A 176 1.19 -0.14 7.73
N ASN A 177 -0.07 0.17 7.38
CA ASN A 177 -0.42 0.67 6.05
C ASN A 177 0.17 2.07 5.79
N MET A 178 0.05 2.99 6.75
CA MET A 178 0.68 4.30 6.67
C MET A 178 2.18 4.18 6.41
N TYR A 179 2.86 3.36 7.22
CA TYR A 179 4.29 3.10 7.10
C TYR A 179 4.66 2.60 5.70
N GLN A 180 3.95 1.59 5.18
CA GLN A 180 4.21 1.05 3.85
C GLN A 180 4.01 2.08 2.75
N ILE A 181 2.95 2.88 2.82
CA ILE A 181 2.66 3.92 1.83
C ILE A 181 3.75 4.98 1.84
N ILE A 182 4.15 5.48 3.03
CA ILE A 182 5.20 6.50 3.15
C ILE A 182 6.52 5.99 2.63
N CYS A 183 7.02 4.85 3.13
CA CYS A 183 8.31 4.30 2.71
C CYS A 183 8.34 4.06 1.20
N LYS A 184 7.24 3.56 0.62
CA LYS A 184 7.21 3.23 -0.80
C LYS A 184 6.99 4.47 -1.68
N ALA A 185 6.20 5.44 -1.26
CA ALA A 185 6.08 6.74 -1.93
C ALA A 185 7.43 7.46 -1.94
N MET A 186 8.14 7.50 -0.81
CA MET A 186 9.48 8.11 -0.71
C MET A 186 10.49 7.40 -1.61
N ASN A 187 10.50 6.07 -1.62
CA ASN A 187 11.37 5.32 -2.53
C ASN A 187 11.05 5.60 -4.00
N LEU A 188 9.76 5.67 -4.38
CA LEU A 188 9.35 5.97 -5.75
C LEU A 188 9.70 7.41 -6.15
N LEU A 189 9.55 8.35 -5.22
CA LEU A 189 9.98 9.74 -5.39
C LEU A 189 11.48 9.78 -5.65
N LEU A 190 12.29 9.14 -4.80
CA LEU A 190 13.73 9.10 -4.99
C LEU A 190 14.15 8.37 -6.26
N ASP A 191 13.49 7.28 -6.64
CA ASP A 191 13.73 6.60 -7.93
C ASP A 191 13.53 7.54 -9.13
N LYS A 192 12.62 8.51 -9.01
CA LYS A 192 12.34 9.49 -10.08
C LYS A 192 13.16 10.77 -9.95
N VAL A 193 13.55 11.16 -8.74
CA VAL A 193 14.30 12.38 -8.42
C VAL A 193 15.80 12.21 -8.60
N VAL A 194 16.34 11.00 -8.40
CA VAL A 194 17.78 10.70 -8.55
C VAL A 194 18.32 10.99 -9.96
N PHE A 195 17.44 11.23 -10.95
CA PHE A 195 17.88 11.57 -12.30
C PHE A 195 17.81 13.05 -12.67
N PHE A 196 16.97 13.86 -12.03
CA PHE A 196 16.86 15.29 -12.37
C PHE A 196 16.35 16.09 -11.17
N PHE A 197 17.23 16.85 -10.55
CA PHE A 197 16.83 17.97 -9.72
C PHE A 197 16.43 19.16 -10.60
N GLU A 198 15.35 19.04 -11.35
CA GLU A 198 14.64 20.21 -11.86
C GLU A 198 13.75 20.79 -10.76
N ASP A 199 13.65 22.12 -10.68
CA ASP A 199 12.89 22.85 -9.67
C ASP A 199 11.40 22.44 -9.61
N SER A 200 10.84 21.99 -10.73
CA SER A 200 9.44 21.54 -10.86
C SER A 200 9.15 20.27 -10.04
N THR A 201 10.04 19.28 -10.07
CA THR A 201 9.90 18.02 -9.31
C THR A 201 10.11 18.28 -7.81
N ARG A 202 11.04 19.18 -7.46
CA ARG A 202 11.24 19.63 -6.07
C ARG A 202 9.99 20.33 -5.52
N LEU A 203 9.36 21.20 -6.30
CA LEU A 203 8.13 21.90 -5.91
C LEU A 203 6.95 20.94 -5.72
N LEU A 204 6.80 19.94 -6.59
CA LEU A 204 5.76 18.91 -6.47
C LEU A 204 5.95 18.09 -5.18
N ILE A 205 7.18 17.64 -4.91
CA ILE A 205 7.54 16.94 -3.68
C ILE A 205 7.31 17.81 -2.46
N ASN A 206 7.66 19.10 -2.56
CA ASN A 206 7.46 20.03 -1.46
C ASN A 206 5.98 20.26 -1.14
N GLY A 207 5.13 20.34 -2.16
CA GLY A 207 3.68 20.44 -1.98
C GLY A 207 3.09 19.19 -1.32
N LEU A 208 3.45 18.00 -1.82
CA LEU A 208 2.91 16.73 -1.34
C LEU A 208 3.44 16.33 0.04
N LEU A 209 4.74 16.49 0.29
CA LEU A 209 5.34 16.28 1.61
C LEU A 209 4.89 17.36 2.59
N GLY A 210 4.68 18.59 2.13
CA GLY A 210 4.12 19.67 2.95
C GLY A 210 2.72 19.35 3.44
N GLU A 211 1.83 18.94 2.54
CA GLU A 211 0.46 18.52 2.88
C GLU A 211 0.48 17.30 3.82
N PHE A 212 1.31 16.29 3.50
CA PHE A 212 1.53 15.14 4.37
C PHE A 212 2.02 15.55 5.77
N LEU A 213 3.03 16.41 5.89
CA LEU A 213 3.61 16.82 7.18
C LEU A 213 2.67 17.71 8.00
N LEU A 214 1.85 18.54 7.34
CA LEU A 214 0.81 19.33 8.01
C LEU A 214 -0.23 18.42 8.67
N HIS A 215 -0.64 17.35 7.98
CA HIS A 215 -1.56 16.37 8.54
C HIS A 215 -0.86 15.36 9.45
N ALA A 216 0.47 15.23 9.39
CA ALA A 216 1.27 14.29 10.17
C ALA A 216 1.55 14.65 11.64
N ASN A 217 0.89 15.68 12.16
CA ASN A 217 0.85 15.97 13.58
C ASN A 217 -0.05 14.96 14.34
N PHE A 218 0.28 13.68 14.19
CA PHE A 218 -0.46 12.56 14.75
C PHE A 218 -0.14 12.41 16.24
N GLU A 219 -1.16 12.57 17.07
CA GLU A 219 -1.22 11.93 18.37
C GLU A 219 -1.69 10.48 18.19
N CYS A 220 -0.75 9.59 17.87
CA CYS A 220 -0.95 8.16 18.02
C CYS A 220 -0.34 7.73 19.36
N ARG A 221 -1.14 7.09 20.22
CA ARG A 221 -0.78 6.77 21.61
C ARG A 221 0.00 5.46 21.77
N SER A 222 0.50 4.86 20.69
CA SER A 222 1.25 3.60 20.77
C SER A 222 2.77 3.83 20.78
N ILE A 223 3.42 3.22 21.77
CA ILE A 223 4.86 3.22 22.04
C ILE A 223 5.54 2.23 21.06
N ASP A 224 5.25 2.32 19.77
CA ASP A 224 5.97 1.53 18.77
C ASP A 224 7.23 2.30 18.34
N ALA A 225 8.40 1.75 18.65
CA ALA A 225 9.68 2.33 18.26
C ALA A 225 9.76 2.62 16.75
N LYS A 226 9.15 1.78 15.90
CA LYS A 226 9.13 1.97 14.45
C LYS A 226 8.27 3.16 14.02
N TYR A 227 7.19 3.41 14.75
CA TYR A 227 6.35 4.57 14.51
C TYR A 227 7.08 5.85 14.90
N LEU A 228 7.77 5.86 16.03
CA LEU A 228 8.61 6.98 16.44
C LEU A 228 9.75 7.22 15.43
N GLU A 229 10.38 6.16 14.92
CA GLU A 229 11.35 6.23 13.83
C GLU A 229 10.74 6.85 12.56
N LEU A 230 9.55 6.41 12.13
CA LEU A 230 8.85 6.98 10.97
C LEU A 230 8.49 8.46 11.18
N LYS A 231 8.01 8.84 12.37
CA LYS A 231 7.70 10.22 12.72
C LYS A 231 8.94 11.11 12.68
N ASN A 232 10.06 10.62 13.21
CA ASN A 232 11.33 11.33 13.16
C ASN A 232 11.87 11.41 11.72
N PHE A 233 11.66 10.36 10.93
CA PHE A 233 12.10 10.28 9.54
C PHE A 233 11.31 11.24 8.67
N THR A 234 10.02 11.34 8.88
CA THR A 234 9.15 12.28 8.16
C THR A 234 9.46 13.72 8.56
N SER A 235 9.68 13.99 9.85
CA SER A 235 10.02 15.33 10.33
C SER A 235 11.34 15.87 9.76
N LEU A 236 12.31 15.00 9.44
CA LEU A 236 13.54 15.35 8.72
C LEU A 236 13.26 16.11 7.41
N PHE A 237 12.25 15.70 6.65
CA PHE A 237 11.92 16.33 5.38
C PHE A 237 11.31 17.72 5.56
N SER A 238 10.89 18.12 6.77
CA SER A 238 10.47 19.50 7.06
C SER A 238 11.61 20.50 6.83
N ASP A 239 12.86 20.11 7.07
CA ASP A 239 14.02 20.97 6.85
C ASP A 239 14.42 21.00 5.37
N PHE A 240 14.23 19.87 4.66
CA PHE A 240 14.30 19.82 3.20
C PHE A 240 13.30 20.78 2.56
N LEU A 241 12.04 20.82 3.05
CA LEU A 241 11.04 21.77 2.60
C LEU A 241 11.46 23.24 2.78
N LYS A 242 12.20 23.53 3.85
CA LYS A 242 12.71 24.87 4.19
C LYS A 242 13.97 25.26 3.40
N ARG A 243 14.47 24.39 2.51
CA ARG A 243 15.71 24.58 1.73
C ARG A 243 16.97 24.73 2.59
N ASP A 244 16.98 24.12 3.78
CA ASP A 244 18.18 24.07 4.62
C ASP A 244 18.93 22.74 4.39
N ASP A 245 19.59 22.64 3.23
CA ASP A 245 20.23 21.40 2.77
C ASP A 245 21.33 20.93 3.73
N ASN A 246 22.07 21.84 4.34
CA ASN A 246 23.13 21.52 5.29
C ASN A 246 22.55 20.91 6.57
N PHE A 247 21.49 21.51 7.11
CA PHE A 247 20.84 21.02 8.31
C PHE A 247 20.11 19.69 8.06
N PHE A 248 19.48 19.56 6.89
CA PHE A 248 18.91 18.30 6.43
C PHE A 248 19.98 17.19 6.37
N ARG A 249 21.12 17.43 5.70
CA ARG A 249 22.20 16.42 5.60
C ARG A 249 22.77 16.05 6.97
N LEU A 250 22.95 17.02 7.86
CA LEU A 250 23.42 16.75 9.22
C LEU A 250 22.46 15.83 9.97
N LYS A 251 21.18 16.20 10.03
CA LYS A 251 20.14 15.39 10.70
C LYS A 251 19.97 14.02 10.06
N ALA A 252 19.98 13.95 8.73
CA ALA A 252 19.87 12.70 7.98
C ALA A 252 21.04 11.77 8.30
N SER A 253 22.26 12.30 8.39
CA SER A 253 23.46 11.53 8.76
C SER A 253 23.40 11.03 10.20
N THR A 254 22.96 11.87 11.14
CA THR A 254 22.74 11.44 12.54
C THR A 254 21.65 10.38 12.63
N MET A 255 20.56 10.55 11.88
CA MET A 255 19.47 9.59 11.86
C MET A 255 19.89 8.25 11.25
N MET A 256 20.72 8.26 10.21
CA MET A 256 21.26 7.04 9.57
C MET A 256 21.98 6.12 10.56
N LEU A 257 22.60 6.68 11.61
CA LEU A 257 23.30 5.91 12.65
C LEU A 257 22.35 5.27 13.67
N SER A 258 21.13 5.77 13.82
CA SER A 258 20.19 5.37 14.89
C SER A 258 18.99 4.58 14.38
N ILE A 259 18.59 4.82 13.13
CA ILE A 259 17.44 4.18 12.51
C ILE A 259 17.68 2.67 12.37
N GLN A 260 16.69 1.84 12.69
CA GLN A 260 16.83 0.39 12.60
C GLN A 260 16.26 -0.15 11.30
N ASP A 261 15.21 0.49 10.76
CA ASP A 261 14.56 0.01 9.55
C ASP A 261 15.39 0.21 8.27
N GLU A 262 15.71 -0.91 7.60
CA GLU A 262 16.50 -0.94 6.36
C GLU A 262 15.84 -0.21 5.18
N SER A 263 14.50 -0.12 5.15
CA SER A 263 13.79 0.60 4.08
C SER A 263 13.98 2.10 4.23
N LEU A 264 13.92 2.61 5.46
CA LEU A 264 14.16 4.02 5.76
C LEU A 264 15.64 4.37 5.63
N LYS A 265 16.55 3.48 6.07
CA LYS A 265 18.00 3.60 5.80
C LYS A 265 18.29 3.72 4.31
N SER A 266 17.70 2.85 3.50
CA SER A 266 17.91 2.88 2.04
C SER A 266 17.47 4.22 1.44
N VAL A 267 16.35 4.78 1.93
CA VAL A 267 15.90 6.12 1.54
C VAL A 267 16.90 7.20 1.96
N LEU A 268 17.32 7.22 3.23
CA LEU A 268 18.28 8.22 3.73
C LEU A 268 19.63 8.13 3.00
N PHE A 269 20.13 6.92 2.76
CA PHE A 269 21.37 6.69 2.01
C PHE A 269 21.30 7.33 0.63
N ARG A 270 20.18 7.13 -0.10
CA ARG A 270 19.98 7.74 -1.41
C ARG A 270 19.89 9.26 -1.35
N CYS A 271 19.24 9.82 -0.33
CA CYS A 271 19.22 11.27 -0.13
C CYS A 271 20.63 11.86 0.14
N LEU A 272 21.47 11.14 0.89
CA LEU A 272 22.78 11.62 1.32
C LEU A 272 23.87 11.47 0.25
N TYR A 273 23.82 10.39 -0.55
CA TYR A 273 24.95 9.97 -1.39
C TYR A 273 24.65 9.90 -2.89
N SER A 274 23.44 10.29 -3.34
CA SER A 274 23.10 10.30 -4.79
C SER A 274 23.85 11.33 -5.63
N GLU A 275 24.63 12.24 -5.01
CA GLU A 275 25.46 13.22 -5.72
C GLU A 275 26.90 12.75 -6.01
N GLN A 276 27.29 11.52 -5.62
CA GLN A 276 28.69 11.08 -5.75
C GLN A 276 29.04 10.36 -7.05
N GLU A 277 28.12 10.26 -8.01
CA GLU A 277 28.39 9.73 -9.36
C GLU A 277 28.14 10.81 -10.43
N VAL A 278 29.05 11.79 -10.50
CA VAL A 278 29.33 12.61 -11.70
C VAL A 278 30.84 12.72 -11.88
#